data_AF-A0A4Y2J5Y7-F1
#
_entry.id   AF-A0A4Y2J5Y7-F1
#
_cell.length_a   1.000
_cell.length_b   1.000
_cell.length_c   1.000
_cell.angle_alpha   90.00
_cell.angle_beta   90.00
_cell.angle_gamma   90.00
#
_symmetry.space_group_name_H-M   'P 1'
#
loop_
_entity.id
_entity.type
_entity.pdbx_description
1 polymer ?
#
loop_
_entity_poly.entity_id
_entity_poly.type
_entity_poly.pdbx_seq_one_letter_code
_entity_poly.pdbx_strand_id
1 'polypeptide(L)'
;MGLLHVKSSREAKRLPGQCGMKHQPRCPLLLTAVQVAEAQLVQKALMLLFIRECLSCDKIPELILVSSDKIQLERSQQDSKLEERQRTKSTASEASSTLKRKSKQCSVSTWTIEEPFTITVHSLHKLNYDNKTKVALQCGLYYAEERLCGKVYQTAEQVLEDGQCAWEETIRFEMDVCNLPRMAKLCLVVYESSATQKNSRFRKYQDKYACPIVWVNTTVFDYKGALKSVPLTLSAWPYPQEGDEYSGCMLRPLGWLTQNPTREPAVTISFGKYHQTAQVCYPGIDEILEYANQEFPDRNGSFSSCGEPQASKTHLQQLQQICEKDTLYQLHEQEKELMWFLRKHCCEQLPNSLPKLLRCVKWNDRTEVAQMMKLLQFWPAMTPYKTLELLDYAHPDPGVRSFAVRCLQDIGDEELSLYLLQLVQALKHEAYLQNSLVKLLLERALQNRHIGHRLFWLMRSEIHFTEVSIKFGLILEAYCRSVPNHLEALEKQVEALIQLKNASTQAINKVNVKKEGREKMKLYLQEIFGKKLYQAKFYGLQNPLDPRFKFGKIR
;
A
#
# COMPACT_ATOMS: atom_id res chain seq x y z
N MET A 1 -27.42 30.51 -19.83
CA MET A 1 -28.88 30.52 -20.10
C MET A 1 -29.10 30.20 -21.57
N GLY A 2 -29.75 29.08 -21.85
CA GLY A 2 -30.14 28.66 -23.20
C GLY A 2 -31.14 27.52 -23.04
N LEU A 3 -32.44 27.85 -23.21
CA LEU A 3 -33.57 26.97 -22.99
C LEU A 3 -33.61 25.86 -24.05
N LEU A 4 -33.54 24.59 -23.62
CA LEU A 4 -33.84 23.42 -24.45
C LEU A 4 -35.37 23.33 -24.62
N HIS A 5 -35.85 23.65 -25.83
CA HIS A 5 -37.23 23.46 -26.24
C HIS A 5 -37.51 21.96 -26.49
N VAL A 6 -38.37 21.35 -25.68
CA VAL A 6 -38.95 20.03 -25.95
C VAL A 6 -40.35 20.23 -26.53
N LYS A 7 -40.56 19.86 -27.80
CA LYS A 7 -41.90 19.79 -28.42
C LYS A 7 -42.60 18.51 -27.94
N SER A 8 -43.65 18.67 -27.15
CA SER A 8 -44.63 17.61 -26.86
C SER A 8 -45.85 17.77 -27.77
N SER A 9 -46.30 16.69 -28.38
CA SER A 9 -47.48 16.64 -29.25
C SER A 9 -48.55 15.74 -28.62
N ARG A 10 -49.77 16.31 -28.55
CA ARG A 10 -51.10 15.70 -28.39
C ARG A 10 -51.67 15.44 -27.00
N GLU A 11 -52.51 16.42 -26.61
CA GLU A 11 -53.95 16.31 -26.30
C GLU A 11 -54.40 15.32 -25.21
N ALA A 12 -54.72 15.87 -24.03
CA ALA A 12 -55.71 15.32 -23.12
C ALA A 12 -56.69 16.42 -22.69
N LYS A 13 -57.97 16.19 -22.96
CA LYS A 13 -59.13 17.05 -22.63
C LYS A 13 -59.21 17.33 -21.12
N ARG A 14 -59.50 18.58 -20.76
CA ARG A 14 -59.83 18.99 -19.38
C ARG A 14 -61.29 18.66 -19.04
N LEU A 15 -61.53 18.13 -17.84
CA LEU A 15 -62.71 18.42 -17.00
C LEU A 15 -62.29 18.38 -15.50
N PRO A 16 -62.98 19.11 -14.60
CA PRO A 16 -62.42 19.65 -13.36
C PRO A 16 -62.81 18.87 -12.10
N GLY A 17 -62.01 19.00 -11.02
CA GLY A 17 -62.49 18.71 -9.66
C GLY A 17 -61.46 18.14 -8.68
N GLN A 18 -61.00 19.02 -7.78
CA GLN A 18 -60.61 18.80 -6.37
C GLN A 18 -59.46 17.83 -6.00
N CYS A 19 -58.35 18.49 -5.64
CA CYS A 19 -57.48 18.32 -4.47
C CYS A 19 -57.38 16.93 -3.79
N GLY A 20 -56.19 16.34 -3.94
CA GLY A 20 -55.64 15.37 -3.00
C GLY A 20 -54.15 15.25 -3.24
N MET A 21 -53.32 15.79 -2.33
CA MET A 21 -51.87 15.57 -2.36
C MET A 21 -51.57 14.07 -2.26
N LYS A 22 -51.26 13.45 -3.40
CA LYS A 22 -50.63 12.13 -3.47
C LYS A 22 -49.22 12.32 -4.03
N HIS A 23 -48.25 11.70 -3.36
CA HIS A 23 -46.86 11.55 -3.78
C HIS A 23 -46.72 11.44 -5.31
N GLN A 24 -45.99 12.38 -5.93
CA GLN A 24 -45.53 12.21 -7.31
C GLN A 24 -44.66 10.96 -7.39
N PRO A 25 -44.93 10.01 -8.31
CA PRO A 25 -44.05 8.88 -8.54
C PRO A 25 -42.74 9.39 -9.13
N ARG A 26 -41.59 8.91 -8.62
CA ARG A 26 -40.28 9.10 -9.23
C ARG A 26 -40.36 8.66 -10.70
N CYS A 27 -39.91 9.50 -11.64
CA CYS A 27 -39.91 9.20 -13.08
C CYS A 27 -39.25 7.84 -13.38
N PRO A 28 -39.90 6.92 -14.11
CA PRO A 28 -39.38 5.58 -14.46
C PRO A 28 -38.41 5.59 -15.66
N LEU A 29 -37.79 6.74 -15.95
CA LEU A 29 -36.98 6.96 -17.15
C LEU A 29 -35.60 7.46 -16.75
N LEU A 30 -34.56 6.84 -17.31
CA LEU A 30 -33.16 7.16 -17.10
C LEU A 30 -32.55 7.64 -18.42
N LEU A 31 -31.73 8.69 -18.36
CA LEU A 31 -30.88 9.09 -19.48
C LEU A 31 -29.59 8.27 -19.45
N THR A 32 -29.18 7.76 -20.61
CA THR A 32 -27.89 7.10 -20.81
C THR A 32 -27.24 7.62 -22.08
N ALA A 33 -25.92 7.69 -22.13
CA ALA A 33 -25.22 7.97 -23.39
C ALA A 33 -25.42 6.79 -24.36
N VAL A 34 -25.51 7.06 -25.67
CA VAL A 34 -25.78 6.06 -26.73
C VAL A 34 -24.85 4.83 -26.64
N GLN A 35 -23.66 4.96 -26.03
CA GLN A 35 -22.62 3.93 -25.99
C GLN A 35 -22.37 3.31 -24.60
N VAL A 36 -23.08 3.72 -23.54
CA VAL A 36 -22.80 3.27 -22.15
C VAL A 36 -24.07 2.69 -21.53
N ALA A 37 -23.97 1.50 -20.95
CA ALA A 37 -25.10 0.80 -20.32
C ALA A 37 -24.73 0.35 -18.90
N GLU A 38 -24.83 1.23 -17.89
CA GLU A 38 -24.70 0.85 -16.48
C GLU A 38 -25.57 1.72 -15.54
N ALA A 39 -25.72 1.27 -14.28
CA ALA A 39 -26.80 1.55 -13.33
C ALA A 39 -26.87 2.98 -12.70
N GLN A 40 -28.04 3.24 -12.09
CA GLN A 40 -28.67 4.55 -11.79
C GLN A 40 -27.88 5.61 -11.01
N LEU A 41 -26.90 5.26 -10.17
CA LEU A 41 -26.15 6.25 -9.35
C LEU A 41 -24.83 6.66 -9.99
N VAL A 42 -24.13 5.72 -10.62
CA VAL A 42 -22.91 5.97 -11.42
C VAL A 42 -23.26 6.76 -12.70
N GLN A 43 -24.49 6.59 -13.19
CA GLN A 43 -25.00 7.20 -14.42
C GLN A 43 -24.93 8.75 -14.43
N LYS A 44 -25.15 9.44 -13.29
CA LYS A 44 -25.16 10.91 -13.27
C LYS A 44 -23.77 11.52 -13.47
N ALA A 45 -22.77 11.01 -12.74
CA ALA A 45 -21.40 11.53 -12.83
C ALA A 45 -20.78 11.23 -14.22
N LEU A 46 -20.95 10.00 -14.71
CA LEU A 46 -20.49 9.61 -16.04
C LEU A 46 -21.18 10.38 -17.17
N MET A 47 -22.48 10.63 -17.05
CA MET A 47 -23.22 11.44 -18.02
C MET A 47 -22.71 12.88 -18.05
N LEU A 48 -22.39 13.47 -16.89
CA LEU A 48 -21.83 14.83 -16.82
C LEU A 48 -20.41 14.89 -17.42
N LEU A 49 -19.58 13.87 -17.20
CA LEU A 49 -18.26 13.76 -17.85
C LEU A 49 -18.39 13.66 -19.37
N PHE A 50 -19.28 12.79 -19.86
CA PHE A 50 -19.55 12.65 -21.30
C PHE A 50 -20.05 13.96 -21.92
N ILE A 51 -21.01 14.63 -21.28
CA ILE A 51 -21.52 15.93 -21.74
C ILE A 51 -20.38 16.95 -21.76
N ARG A 52 -19.56 17.03 -20.71
CA ARG A 52 -18.43 17.96 -20.64
C ARG A 52 -17.41 17.69 -21.75
N GLU A 53 -17.09 16.41 -22.01
CA GLU A 53 -16.18 16.00 -23.08
C GLU A 53 -16.74 16.39 -24.46
N CYS A 54 -18.02 16.09 -24.73
CA CYS A 54 -18.70 16.50 -25.95
C CYS A 54 -18.64 18.02 -26.13
N LEU A 55 -19.00 18.79 -25.10
CA LEU A 55 -18.95 20.25 -25.14
C LEU A 55 -17.53 20.78 -25.36
N SER A 56 -16.52 20.18 -24.74
CA SER A 56 -15.11 20.58 -24.95
C SER A 56 -14.58 20.25 -26.35
N CYS A 57 -15.22 19.31 -27.05
CA CYS A 57 -14.87 18.89 -28.40
C CYS A 57 -15.80 19.48 -29.47
N ASP A 58 -16.66 20.45 -29.12
CA ASP A 58 -17.72 21.00 -29.99
C ASP A 58 -18.64 19.92 -30.61
N LYS A 59 -18.88 18.83 -29.88
CA LYS A 59 -19.80 17.75 -30.26
C LYS A 59 -21.14 17.89 -29.54
N ILE A 60 -22.22 17.54 -30.23
CA ILE A 60 -23.56 17.48 -29.63
C ILE A 60 -23.66 16.17 -28.82
N PRO A 61 -23.94 16.21 -27.51
CA PRO A 61 -24.10 15.00 -26.71
C PRO A 61 -25.38 14.27 -27.10
N GLU A 62 -25.24 13.07 -27.64
CA GLU A 62 -26.38 12.20 -27.96
C GLU A 62 -26.72 11.31 -26.76
N LEU A 63 -27.95 11.45 -26.25
CA LEU A 63 -28.44 10.74 -25.08
C LEU A 63 -29.71 9.95 -25.45
N ILE A 64 -29.83 8.73 -24.94
CA ILE A 64 -30.98 7.86 -25.12
C ILE A 64 -31.74 7.77 -23.81
N LEU A 65 -33.07 7.86 -23.91
CA LEU A 65 -33.97 7.63 -22.78
C LEU A 65 -34.28 6.13 -22.68
N VAL A 66 -33.94 5.51 -21.57
CA VAL A 66 -34.19 4.09 -21.29
C VAL A 66 -35.09 3.98 -20.07
N SER A 67 -36.15 3.16 -20.18
CA SER A 67 -37.01 2.85 -19.02
C SER A 67 -36.21 2.11 -17.96
N SER A 68 -36.38 2.49 -16.70
CA SER A 68 -35.76 1.81 -15.55
C SER A 68 -36.07 0.32 -15.52
N ASP A 69 -37.24 -0.07 -16.02
CA ASP A 69 -37.73 -1.45 -15.99
C ASP A 69 -37.03 -2.34 -17.03
N LYS A 70 -36.45 -1.70 -18.07
CA LYS A 70 -35.60 -2.37 -19.07
C LYS A 70 -34.15 -2.51 -18.61
N ILE A 71 -33.75 -1.79 -17.57
CA ILE A 71 -32.44 -1.94 -16.96
C ILE A 71 -32.57 -3.04 -15.93
N GLN A 72 -32.07 -4.23 -16.26
CA GLN A 72 -31.83 -5.27 -15.26
C GLN A 72 -30.76 -4.75 -14.29
N LEU A 73 -31.18 -4.09 -13.23
CA LEU A 73 -30.38 -3.94 -12.03
C LEU A 73 -30.14 -5.37 -11.54
N GLU A 74 -28.91 -5.84 -11.67
CA GLU A 74 -28.48 -7.10 -11.07
C GLU A 74 -28.74 -6.99 -9.57
N ARG A 75 -29.92 -7.45 -9.12
CA ARG A 75 -30.20 -7.63 -7.70
C ARG A 75 -29.16 -8.61 -7.19
N SER A 76 -28.39 -8.14 -6.24
CA SER A 76 -27.37 -8.90 -5.54
C SER A 76 -27.95 -10.25 -5.11
N GLN A 77 -27.61 -11.33 -5.81
CA GLN A 77 -27.66 -12.70 -5.27
C GLN A 77 -26.66 -12.87 -4.09
N GLN A 78 -26.18 -11.76 -3.52
CA GLN A 78 -25.24 -11.72 -2.41
C GLN A 78 -25.93 -12.25 -1.14
N ASP A 79 -27.21 -11.97 -0.92
CA ASP A 79 -27.89 -12.31 0.34
C ASP A 79 -27.99 -13.83 0.57
N SER A 80 -28.34 -14.62 -0.44
CA SER A 80 -28.51 -16.08 -0.26
C SER A 80 -27.19 -16.83 -0.06
N LYS A 81 -26.11 -16.44 -0.77
CA LYS A 81 -24.78 -17.08 -0.62
C LYS A 81 -24.02 -16.57 0.61
N LEU A 82 -24.28 -15.35 1.09
CA LEU A 82 -23.73 -14.86 2.37
C LEU A 82 -24.38 -15.57 3.57
N GLU A 83 -25.69 -15.81 3.55
CA GLU A 83 -26.40 -16.56 4.60
C GLU A 83 -25.97 -18.03 4.67
N GLU A 84 -25.80 -18.70 3.53
CA GLU A 84 -25.33 -20.09 3.46
C GLU A 84 -23.87 -20.23 3.94
N ARG A 85 -23.06 -19.18 3.74
CA ARG A 85 -21.67 -19.08 4.24
C ARG A 85 -21.57 -18.71 5.72
N GLN A 86 -22.50 -17.92 6.25
CA GLN A 86 -22.59 -17.68 7.69
C GLN A 86 -23.03 -18.96 8.44
N ARG A 87 -23.93 -19.76 7.85
CA ARG A 87 -24.33 -21.07 8.39
C ARG A 87 -23.22 -22.12 8.36
N THR A 88 -22.30 -22.09 7.39
CA THR A 88 -21.11 -22.97 7.39
C THR A 88 -19.98 -22.46 8.29
N LYS A 89 -19.96 -21.17 8.66
CA LYS A 89 -19.08 -20.67 9.73
C LYS A 89 -19.51 -21.18 11.11
N SER A 90 -20.80 -21.37 11.39
CA SER A 90 -21.24 -21.90 12.70
C SER A 90 -20.82 -23.35 12.98
N THR A 91 -20.45 -24.14 11.98
CA THR A 91 -19.98 -25.53 12.15
C THR A 91 -18.49 -25.73 11.88
N ALA A 92 -17.82 -24.84 11.14
CA ALA A 92 -16.39 -24.94 10.85
C ALA A 92 -15.51 -23.87 11.54
N SER A 93 -16.08 -22.78 12.07
CA SER A 93 -15.28 -21.69 12.66
C SER A 93 -14.92 -21.86 14.13
N GLU A 94 -15.31 -22.94 14.80
CA GLU A 94 -14.76 -23.27 16.12
C GLU A 94 -13.52 -24.17 16.06
N ALA A 95 -13.32 -24.91 14.96
CA ALA A 95 -12.22 -25.88 14.84
C ALA A 95 -10.99 -25.38 14.05
N SER A 96 -11.08 -24.24 13.33
CA SER A 96 -9.95 -23.77 12.49
C SER A 96 -9.67 -22.26 12.56
N SER A 97 -10.30 -21.53 13.48
CA SER A 97 -9.84 -20.18 13.81
C SER A 97 -8.75 -20.26 14.90
N THR A 98 -7.51 -19.95 14.55
CA THR A 98 -6.46 -19.55 15.51
C THR A 98 -6.80 -18.25 16.26
N LEU A 99 -7.98 -17.68 16.05
CA LEU A 99 -8.64 -16.71 16.92
C LEU A 99 -9.28 -17.45 18.10
N LYS A 100 -8.47 -18.07 18.95
CA LYS A 100 -8.94 -18.53 20.27
C LYS A 100 -9.53 -17.32 21.00
N ARG A 101 -10.68 -17.54 21.67
CA ARG A 101 -11.28 -16.65 22.67
C ARG A 101 -10.20 -15.89 23.43
N LYS A 102 -10.35 -14.56 23.53
CA LYS A 102 -9.52 -13.68 24.36
C LYS A 102 -9.52 -14.19 25.81
N SER A 103 -8.64 -15.12 26.16
CA SER A 103 -8.01 -14.98 27.47
C SER A 103 -7.22 -13.68 27.37
N LYS A 104 -7.38 -12.79 28.36
CA LYS A 104 -6.47 -11.65 28.51
C LYS A 104 -5.09 -12.25 28.73
N GLN A 105 -4.37 -12.53 27.64
CA GLN A 105 -2.97 -12.89 27.71
C GLN A 105 -2.30 -11.68 28.34
N CYS A 106 -1.72 -11.87 29.51
CA CYS A 106 -1.02 -10.79 30.21
C CYS A 106 0.01 -10.23 29.22
N SER A 107 -0.11 -8.95 28.89
CA SER A 107 0.79 -8.26 27.98
C SER A 107 1.48 -7.14 28.75
N VAL A 108 2.77 -6.97 28.49
CA VAL A 108 3.58 -5.90 29.07
C VAL A 108 3.93 -4.93 27.96
N SER A 109 3.79 -3.64 28.23
CA SER A 109 4.11 -2.58 27.29
C SER A 109 5.62 -2.51 27.07
N THR A 110 6.06 -2.27 25.84
CA THR A 110 7.47 -1.99 25.58
C THR A 110 7.93 -0.74 26.30
N TRP A 111 7.04 0.24 26.52
CA TRP A 111 7.37 1.51 27.14
C TRP A 111 7.76 1.40 28.62
N THR A 112 7.47 0.29 29.29
CA THR A 112 7.90 0.07 30.68
C THR A 112 9.25 -0.63 30.80
N ILE A 113 9.91 -0.96 29.67
CA ILE A 113 11.13 -1.78 29.63
C ILE A 113 12.32 -0.89 29.31
N GLU A 114 13.07 -0.52 30.35
CA GLU A 114 14.30 0.29 30.28
C GLU A 114 15.54 -0.61 30.21
N GLU A 115 15.50 -1.54 29.25
CA GLU A 115 16.59 -2.46 28.95
C GLU A 115 17.04 -2.27 27.51
N PRO A 116 18.34 -2.49 27.22
CA PRO A 116 18.88 -2.39 25.86
C PRO A 116 18.26 -3.44 24.94
N PHE A 117 17.94 -3.03 23.73
CA PHE A 117 17.47 -3.94 22.69
C PHE A 117 18.59 -4.88 22.22
N THR A 118 18.29 -6.17 22.09
CA THR A 118 19.23 -7.23 21.74
C THR A 118 18.63 -8.16 20.70
N ILE A 119 19.51 -8.70 19.86
CA ILE A 119 19.20 -9.82 18.98
C ILE A 119 20.29 -10.87 19.13
N THR A 120 19.93 -12.14 18.96
CA THR A 120 20.90 -13.22 18.83
C THR A 120 20.88 -13.70 17.38
N VAL A 121 22.05 -13.68 16.75
CA VAL A 121 22.26 -14.22 15.40
C VAL A 121 22.74 -15.65 15.56
N HIS A 122 21.89 -16.61 15.19
CA HIS A 122 22.18 -18.03 15.37
C HIS A 122 23.05 -18.55 14.24
N SER A 123 22.52 -18.55 13.02
CA SER A 123 23.12 -19.28 11.90
C SER A 123 22.71 -18.76 10.53
N LEU A 124 23.50 -19.11 9.53
CA LEU A 124 23.22 -19.00 8.10
C LEU A 124 23.13 -20.40 7.51
N HIS A 125 22.13 -20.63 6.65
CA HIS A 125 21.94 -21.89 5.97
C HIS A 125 21.77 -21.72 4.46
N LYS A 126 22.27 -22.71 3.71
CA LYS A 126 22.05 -22.91 2.27
C LYS A 126 22.53 -21.74 1.42
N LEU A 127 23.65 -21.13 1.80
CA LEU A 127 24.34 -20.14 0.98
C LEU A 127 25.15 -20.86 -0.11
N ASN A 128 24.78 -20.67 -1.36
CA ASN A 128 25.54 -21.18 -2.50
C ASN A 128 26.75 -20.26 -2.77
N TYR A 129 27.88 -20.55 -2.11
CA TYR A 129 29.13 -19.80 -2.22
C TYR A 129 30.32 -20.72 -1.99
N ASP A 130 31.53 -20.25 -2.30
CA ASP A 130 32.75 -21.06 -2.16
C ASP A 130 32.95 -21.50 -0.70
N ASN A 131 33.14 -22.82 -0.51
CA ASN A 131 33.52 -23.37 0.78
C ASN A 131 34.86 -22.76 1.20
N LYS A 132 35.01 -22.45 2.51
CA LYS A 132 36.14 -21.73 3.13
C LYS A 132 36.14 -20.21 3.00
N THR A 133 35.13 -19.60 2.39
CA THR A 133 34.97 -18.13 2.42
C THR A 133 34.71 -17.66 3.86
N LYS A 134 35.37 -16.55 4.26
CA LYS A 134 35.09 -15.87 5.53
C LYS A 134 33.89 -14.96 5.37
N VAL A 135 32.80 -15.28 6.06
CA VAL A 135 31.56 -14.51 6.05
C VAL A 135 31.30 -13.87 7.40
N ALA A 136 30.67 -12.71 7.39
CA ALA A 136 30.15 -12.05 8.59
C ALA A 136 28.77 -11.46 8.28
N LEU A 137 28.00 -11.19 9.32
CA LEU A 137 26.70 -10.54 9.21
C LEU A 137 26.79 -9.13 9.77
N GLN A 138 26.32 -8.16 8.99
CA GLN A 138 26.10 -6.79 9.44
C GLN A 138 24.61 -6.56 9.68
N CYS A 139 24.27 -5.80 10.72
CA CYS A 139 22.90 -5.44 11.04
C CYS A 139 22.73 -4.00 11.53
N GLY A 140 21.54 -3.45 11.34
CA GLY A 140 21.17 -2.14 11.85
C GLY A 140 19.66 -2.03 12.10
N LEU A 141 19.29 -1.18 13.05
CA LEU A 141 17.91 -0.80 13.31
C LEU A 141 17.56 0.47 12.52
N TYR A 142 16.41 0.46 11.88
CA TYR A 142 15.94 1.54 11.04
C TYR A 142 14.47 1.84 11.27
N TYR A 143 14.09 3.07 10.96
CA TYR A 143 12.72 3.53 10.81
C TYR A 143 12.65 4.32 9.50
N ALA A 144 11.83 3.87 8.54
CA ALA A 144 11.97 4.29 7.14
C ALA A 144 13.44 4.19 6.68
N GLU A 145 14.02 5.21 6.06
CA GLU A 145 15.44 5.19 5.66
C GLU A 145 16.42 5.55 6.79
N GLU A 146 15.93 6.11 7.89
CA GLU A 146 16.77 6.62 8.97
C GLU A 146 17.22 5.50 9.91
N ARG A 147 18.51 5.52 10.27
CA ARG A 147 19.10 4.58 11.22
C ARG A 147 18.78 5.04 12.63
N LEU A 148 18.22 4.16 13.46
CA LEU A 148 17.78 4.48 14.82
C LEU A 148 18.94 4.58 15.82
N CYS A 149 20.04 3.86 15.56
CA CYS A 149 21.26 3.89 16.39
C CYS A 149 22.39 4.69 15.71
N GLY A 150 23.37 5.14 16.49
CA GLY A 150 24.54 5.88 15.99
C GLY A 150 25.51 5.06 15.13
N LYS A 151 25.41 3.72 15.15
CA LYS A 151 26.29 2.81 14.41
C LYS A 151 25.56 1.61 13.83
N VAL A 152 26.24 0.91 12.92
CA VAL A 152 25.87 -0.45 12.48
C VAL A 152 26.64 -1.46 13.31
N TYR A 153 26.07 -2.65 13.47
CA TYR A 153 26.64 -3.73 14.27
C TYR A 153 27.02 -4.88 13.35
N GLN A 154 27.95 -5.73 13.80
CA GLN A 154 28.40 -6.88 13.02
C GLN A 154 28.76 -8.03 13.94
N THR A 155 28.62 -9.24 13.43
CA THR A 155 29.11 -10.46 14.07
C THR A 155 30.61 -10.64 13.83
N ALA A 156 31.21 -11.61 14.53
CA ALA A 156 32.51 -12.16 14.19
C ALA A 156 32.53 -12.78 12.78
N GLU A 157 33.72 -12.85 12.19
CA GLU A 157 33.97 -13.59 10.95
C GLU A 157 33.89 -15.10 11.24
N GLN A 158 33.10 -15.81 10.44
CA GLN A 158 32.99 -17.27 10.46
C GLN A 158 33.35 -17.84 9.09
N VAL A 159 33.88 -19.06 9.08
CA VAL A 159 34.20 -19.77 7.84
C VAL A 159 32.95 -20.51 7.37
N LEU A 160 32.62 -20.37 6.09
CA LEU A 160 31.51 -21.08 5.48
C LEU A 160 31.89 -22.54 5.21
N GLU A 161 31.10 -23.47 5.74
CA GLU A 161 31.24 -24.92 5.55
C GLU A 161 29.94 -25.47 4.94
N ASP A 162 30.02 -26.01 3.73
CA ASP A 162 28.88 -26.57 2.98
C ASP A 162 27.66 -25.64 2.91
N GLY A 163 27.94 -24.35 2.69
CA GLY A 163 26.92 -23.31 2.61
C GLY A 163 26.27 -22.95 3.94
N GLN A 164 26.87 -23.31 5.08
CA GLN A 164 26.37 -23.02 6.42
C GLN A 164 27.44 -22.44 7.34
N CYS A 165 27.02 -21.67 8.33
CA CYS A 165 27.85 -21.28 9.46
C CYS A 165 26.97 -20.91 10.67
N ALA A 166 27.55 -20.94 11.86
CA ALA A 166 26.90 -20.54 13.11
C ALA A 166 27.72 -19.44 13.80
N TRP A 167 27.03 -18.43 14.32
CA TRP A 167 27.61 -17.37 15.13
C TRP A 167 27.24 -17.51 16.59
N GLU A 168 25.96 -17.82 16.89
CA GLU A 168 25.39 -17.80 18.24
C GLU A 168 25.75 -16.52 19.04
N GLU A 169 25.80 -15.40 18.32
CA GLU A 169 26.30 -14.14 18.85
C GLU A 169 25.15 -13.20 19.20
N THR A 170 25.17 -12.65 20.40
CA THR A 170 24.18 -11.66 20.85
C THR A 170 24.70 -10.25 20.64
N ILE A 171 24.00 -9.49 19.79
CA ILE A 171 24.28 -8.10 19.49
C ILE A 171 23.40 -7.22 20.38
N ARG A 172 24.04 -6.31 21.12
CA ARG A 172 23.39 -5.31 21.97
C ARG A 172 23.38 -3.94 21.29
N PHE A 173 22.18 -3.42 21.03
CA PHE A 173 21.98 -2.11 20.42
C PHE A 173 22.06 -0.99 21.47
N GLU A 174 22.49 0.19 21.03
CA GLU A 174 22.47 1.43 21.81
C GLU A 174 21.08 2.07 21.67
N MET A 175 20.06 1.32 22.11
CA MET A 175 18.65 1.68 22.04
C MET A 175 17.90 0.85 23.08
N ASP A 176 17.16 1.50 23.96
CA ASP A 176 16.33 0.78 24.92
C ASP A 176 15.00 0.34 24.27
N VAL A 177 14.42 -0.75 24.78
CA VAL A 177 13.19 -1.34 24.25
C VAL A 177 12.02 -0.34 24.28
N CYS A 178 11.96 0.50 25.31
CA CYS A 178 10.93 1.53 25.44
C CYS A 178 10.95 2.60 24.34
N ASN A 179 12.10 2.80 23.69
CA ASN A 179 12.30 3.80 22.66
C ASN A 179 12.18 3.24 21.23
N LEU A 180 11.89 1.94 21.08
CA LEU A 180 11.65 1.34 19.76
C LEU A 180 10.33 1.86 19.17
N PRO A 181 10.34 2.49 17.99
CA PRO A 181 9.10 2.86 17.32
C PRO A 181 8.34 1.63 16.83
N ARG A 182 7.01 1.76 16.67
CA ARG A 182 6.12 0.66 16.24
C ARG A 182 6.58 -0.04 14.97
N MET A 183 7.21 0.69 14.06
CA MET A 183 7.65 0.21 12.74
C MET A 183 9.16 0.10 12.63
N ALA A 184 9.86 -0.02 13.77
CA ALA A 184 11.27 -0.38 13.78
C ALA A 184 11.48 -1.67 12.97
N LYS A 185 12.46 -1.63 12.07
CA LYS A 185 12.89 -2.77 11.27
C LYS A 185 14.35 -3.07 11.53
N LEU A 186 14.65 -4.36 11.53
CA LEU A 186 16.00 -4.89 11.52
C LEU A 186 16.40 -5.16 10.08
N CYS A 187 17.47 -4.52 9.63
CA CYS A 187 18.08 -4.73 8.32
C CYS A 187 19.36 -5.54 8.49
N LEU A 188 19.49 -6.62 7.72
CA LEU A 188 20.57 -7.60 7.80
C LEU A 188 21.23 -7.78 6.45
N VAL A 189 22.56 -7.89 6.43
CA VAL A 189 23.35 -8.25 5.24
C VAL A 189 24.42 -9.25 5.64
N VAL A 190 24.52 -10.33 4.90
CA VAL A 190 25.67 -11.24 4.97
C VAL A 190 26.66 -10.84 3.89
N TYR A 191 27.93 -10.71 4.26
CA TYR A 191 29.00 -10.30 3.36
C TYR A 191 30.23 -11.19 3.50
N GLU A 192 30.99 -11.31 2.43
CA GLU A 192 32.33 -11.90 2.42
C GLU A 192 33.35 -10.84 2.86
N SER A 193 34.24 -11.20 3.78
CA SER A 193 35.35 -10.36 4.24
C SER A 193 36.65 -10.80 3.57
N SER A 194 37.37 -9.85 2.99
CA SER A 194 38.67 -10.08 2.36
C SER A 194 39.70 -9.02 2.74
N ALA A 195 40.93 -9.44 3.00
CA ALA A 195 42.04 -8.52 3.28
C ALA A 195 42.71 -7.99 1.99
N THR A 196 42.63 -8.75 0.89
CA THR A 196 43.44 -8.52 -0.32
C THR A 196 42.63 -8.37 -1.60
N GLN A 197 41.40 -8.90 -1.66
CA GLN A 197 40.61 -8.86 -2.90
C GLN A 197 40.00 -7.48 -3.14
N LYS A 198 40.33 -6.91 -4.31
CA LYS A 198 39.81 -5.64 -4.82
C LYS A 198 39.30 -5.88 -6.23
N ASN A 199 38.06 -6.31 -6.37
CA ASN A 199 37.33 -6.22 -7.63
C ASN A 199 36.10 -5.34 -7.43
N SER A 200 35.36 -5.02 -8.49
CA SER A 200 34.18 -4.14 -8.43
C SER A 200 33.07 -4.59 -7.48
N ARG A 201 33.06 -5.86 -7.06
CA ARG A 201 32.07 -6.39 -6.11
C ARG A 201 32.42 -6.08 -4.65
N PHE A 202 33.69 -5.76 -4.36
CA PHE A 202 34.17 -5.47 -3.02
C PHE A 202 34.16 -3.97 -2.74
N ARG A 203 33.63 -3.61 -1.57
CA ARG A 203 33.62 -2.24 -1.05
C ARG A 203 34.67 -2.11 0.04
N LYS A 204 35.34 -0.95 0.11
CA LYS A 204 36.24 -0.66 1.23
C LYS A 204 35.40 -0.52 2.50
N TYR A 205 35.70 -1.31 3.52
CA TYR A 205 34.99 -1.29 4.79
C TYR A 205 36.00 -1.43 5.92
N GLN A 206 36.14 -0.38 6.73
CA GLN A 206 37.21 -0.26 7.73
C GLN A 206 38.58 -0.47 7.06
N ASP A 207 39.43 -1.33 7.64
CA ASP A 207 40.76 -1.69 7.13
C ASP A 207 40.73 -2.89 6.16
N LYS A 208 39.55 -3.37 5.77
CA LYS A 208 39.35 -4.54 4.90
C LYS A 208 38.45 -4.21 3.70
N TYR A 209 38.18 -5.24 2.91
CA TYR A 209 37.22 -5.22 1.81
C TYR A 209 36.05 -6.15 2.12
N ALA A 210 34.84 -5.70 1.84
CA ALA A 210 33.60 -6.45 2.07
C ALA A 210 32.78 -6.58 0.78
N CYS A 211 32.37 -7.80 0.43
CA CYS A 211 31.47 -8.06 -0.69
C CYS A 211 30.11 -8.51 -0.16
N PRO A 212 29.04 -7.68 -0.23
CA PRO A 212 27.72 -8.09 0.22
C PRO A 212 27.16 -9.19 -0.68
N ILE A 213 26.62 -10.26 -0.07
CA ILE A 213 26.18 -11.48 -0.78
C ILE A 213 24.66 -11.58 -0.79
N VAL A 214 24.03 -11.49 0.38
CA VAL A 214 22.58 -11.54 0.56
C VAL A 214 22.11 -10.58 1.63
N TRP A 215 20.85 -10.15 1.55
CA TRP A 215 20.24 -9.22 2.49
C TRP A 215 18.83 -9.66 2.87
N VAL A 216 18.39 -9.27 4.06
CA VAL A 216 17.02 -9.51 4.51
C VAL A 216 16.59 -8.45 5.54
N ASN A 217 15.36 -8.00 5.43
CA ASN A 217 14.77 -7.08 6.38
C ASN A 217 13.61 -7.76 7.10
N THR A 218 13.39 -7.43 8.37
CA THR A 218 12.23 -7.88 9.14
C THR A 218 11.79 -6.79 10.10
N THR A 219 10.49 -6.69 10.34
CA THR A 219 9.97 -5.82 11.41
C THR A 219 10.36 -6.39 12.77
N VAL A 220 10.60 -5.53 13.76
CA VAL A 220 10.81 -5.95 15.16
C VAL A 220 9.52 -6.46 15.77
N PHE A 221 8.41 -5.78 15.47
CA PHE A 221 7.07 -6.13 15.93
C PHE A 221 6.28 -6.92 14.87
N ASP A 222 5.42 -7.83 15.31
CA ASP A 222 4.48 -8.53 14.43
C ASP A 222 3.25 -7.66 14.07
N TYR A 223 2.29 -8.24 13.35
CA TYR A 223 1.08 -7.52 12.92
C TYR A 223 0.15 -7.11 14.08
N LYS A 224 0.26 -7.76 15.25
CA LYS A 224 -0.49 -7.40 16.47
C LYS A 224 0.23 -6.36 17.31
N GLY A 225 1.46 -5.97 16.95
CA GLY A 225 2.31 -5.11 17.76
C GLY A 225 3.07 -5.85 18.84
N ALA A 226 3.08 -7.19 18.83
CA ALA A 226 3.89 -7.95 19.77
C ALA A 226 5.35 -7.97 19.30
N LEU A 227 6.28 -7.82 20.24
CA LEU A 227 7.70 -8.05 19.99
C LEU A 227 7.88 -9.53 19.65
N LYS A 228 8.50 -9.81 18.51
CA LYS A 228 8.70 -11.19 18.05
C LYS A 228 9.65 -11.90 19.01
N SER A 229 9.21 -12.94 19.71
CA SER A 229 10.02 -13.61 20.76
C SER A 229 10.49 -15.01 20.39
N VAL A 230 10.02 -15.57 19.28
CA VAL A 230 10.38 -16.91 18.80
C VAL A 230 11.52 -16.76 17.78
N PRO A 231 12.52 -17.66 17.75
CA PRO A 231 13.52 -17.67 16.69
C PRO A 231 12.88 -17.68 15.29
N LEU A 232 13.40 -16.83 14.41
CA LEU A 232 12.92 -16.60 13.06
C LEU A 232 13.99 -17.01 12.07
N THR A 233 13.63 -17.92 11.17
CA THR A 233 14.41 -18.21 9.97
C THR A 233 13.91 -17.29 8.85
N LEU A 234 14.77 -16.40 8.40
CA LEU A 234 14.48 -15.36 7.41
C LEU A 234 15.14 -15.71 6.08
N SER A 235 14.34 -16.02 5.07
CA SER A 235 14.84 -16.29 3.72
C SER A 235 15.28 -15.00 3.04
N ALA A 236 16.55 -14.94 2.67
CA ALA A 236 17.25 -13.76 2.22
C ALA A 236 17.22 -13.59 0.70
N TRP A 237 17.34 -12.34 0.27
CA TRP A 237 17.41 -11.94 -1.13
C TRP A 237 18.87 -11.83 -1.58
N PRO A 238 19.19 -12.23 -2.82
CA PRO A 238 20.48 -11.92 -3.43
C PRO A 238 20.78 -10.42 -3.37
N TYR A 239 22.03 -10.08 -3.11
CA TYR A 239 22.45 -8.69 -3.18
C TYR A 239 22.60 -8.27 -4.65
N PRO A 240 21.97 -7.16 -5.08
CA PRO A 240 22.09 -6.70 -6.45
C PRO A 240 23.53 -6.24 -6.74
N GLN A 241 24.12 -6.74 -7.82
CA GLN A 241 25.48 -6.36 -8.24
C GLN A 241 25.51 -5.01 -8.96
N GLU A 242 24.37 -4.54 -9.46
CA GLU A 242 24.18 -3.24 -10.09
C GLU A 242 23.61 -2.26 -9.05
N GLY A 243 24.47 -1.41 -8.45
CA GLY A 243 24.00 -0.31 -7.58
C GLY A 243 24.93 0.07 -6.43
N ASP A 244 25.25 1.36 -6.38
CA ASP A 244 25.96 2.10 -5.32
C ASP A 244 27.32 1.56 -4.88
N GLU A 245 28.33 1.73 -5.73
CA GLU A 245 29.74 1.76 -5.31
C GLU A 245 30.01 2.89 -4.27
N TYR A 246 29.14 3.90 -4.20
CA TYR A 246 29.34 5.11 -3.39
C TYR A 246 28.67 5.06 -1.99
N SER A 247 27.81 4.08 -1.71
CA SER A 247 27.24 3.93 -0.37
C SER A 247 28.21 3.18 0.54
N GLY A 248 28.72 3.87 1.56
CA GLY A 248 29.51 3.26 2.64
C GLY A 248 28.72 2.27 3.51
N CYS A 249 27.39 2.15 3.33
CA CYS A 249 26.54 1.20 4.03
C CYS A 249 26.05 0.09 3.10
N MET A 250 26.31 -1.17 3.47
CA MET A 250 25.85 -2.34 2.70
C MET A 250 24.36 -2.63 2.94
N LEU A 251 23.81 -2.24 4.09
CA LEU A 251 22.42 -2.48 4.46
C LEU A 251 21.45 -1.85 3.46
N ARG A 252 20.31 -2.50 3.23
CA ARG A 252 19.27 -2.02 2.31
C ARG A 252 18.01 -1.62 3.06
N PRO A 253 17.98 -0.45 3.73
CA PRO A 253 16.79 -0.03 4.47
C PRO A 253 15.57 0.04 3.55
N LEU A 254 15.67 0.60 2.34
CA LEU A 254 14.56 0.66 1.37
C LEU A 254 14.16 -0.70 0.77
N GLY A 255 14.84 -1.78 1.15
CA GLY A 255 14.52 -3.14 0.69
C GLY A 255 13.19 -3.66 1.26
N TRP A 256 12.60 -4.61 0.54
CA TRP A 256 11.36 -5.29 0.90
C TRP A 256 11.41 -5.96 2.28
N LEU A 257 10.27 -5.96 2.98
CA LEU A 257 10.06 -6.70 4.23
C LEU A 257 9.60 -8.15 4.00
N THR A 258 9.24 -8.50 2.77
CA THR A 258 8.84 -9.86 2.39
C THR A 258 10.05 -10.77 2.32
N GLN A 259 9.90 -11.98 2.85
CA GLN A 259 10.93 -13.01 2.70
C GLN A 259 11.00 -13.52 1.27
N ASN A 260 12.18 -13.95 0.86
CA ASN A 260 12.39 -14.54 -0.46
C ASN A 260 11.59 -15.87 -0.59
N PRO A 261 10.66 -16.00 -1.56
CA PRO A 261 9.85 -17.20 -1.73
C PRO A 261 10.65 -18.47 -2.06
N THR A 262 11.88 -18.36 -2.57
CA THR A 262 12.77 -19.52 -2.82
C THR A 262 13.17 -20.23 -1.52
N ARG A 263 12.96 -19.57 -0.37
CA ARG A 263 13.30 -20.01 0.98
C ARG A 263 14.80 -20.12 1.29
N GLU A 264 15.66 -19.85 0.32
CA GLU A 264 17.11 -20.06 0.38
C GLU A 264 17.87 -18.93 -0.33
N PRO A 265 19.01 -18.44 0.21
CA PRO A 265 19.59 -18.79 1.52
C PRO A 265 18.77 -18.22 2.69
N ALA A 266 19.03 -18.66 3.93
CA ALA A 266 18.28 -18.20 5.10
C ALA A 266 19.15 -17.89 6.32
N VAL A 267 18.78 -16.85 7.06
CA VAL A 267 19.44 -16.43 8.31
C VAL A 267 18.48 -16.67 9.49
N THR A 268 18.96 -17.34 10.53
CA THR A 268 18.18 -17.57 11.76
C THR A 268 18.59 -16.58 12.84
N ILE A 269 17.62 -15.83 13.36
CA ILE A 269 17.82 -14.87 14.45
C ILE A 269 16.77 -15.07 15.55
N SER A 270 17.03 -14.56 16.74
CA SER A 270 16.01 -14.33 17.76
C SER A 270 16.13 -12.92 18.33
N PHE A 271 15.03 -12.36 18.79
CA PHE A 271 15.05 -11.10 19.53
C PHE A 271 15.13 -11.38 21.03
N GLY A 272 15.65 -10.42 21.78
CA GLY A 272 15.75 -10.49 23.24
C GLY A 272 14.41 -10.79 23.93
N LYS A 273 14.48 -11.53 25.03
CA LYS A 273 13.33 -11.84 25.89
C LYS A 273 13.33 -10.94 27.11
N TYR A 274 12.40 -9.99 27.15
CA TYR A 274 12.33 -8.94 28.19
C TYR A 274 11.24 -9.18 29.25
N HIS A 275 10.50 -10.28 29.16
CA HIS A 275 9.58 -10.69 30.21
C HIS A 275 9.50 -12.21 30.28
N GLN A 276 9.37 -12.75 31.49
CA GLN A 276 9.45 -14.20 31.71
C GLN A 276 8.21 -14.95 31.19
N THR A 277 7.02 -14.39 31.44
CA THR A 277 5.72 -15.07 31.27
C THR A 277 4.69 -14.37 30.38
N ALA A 278 4.92 -13.09 30.05
CA ALA A 278 3.95 -12.22 29.41
C ALA A 278 4.48 -11.83 28.03
N GLN A 279 3.56 -11.53 27.11
CA GLN A 279 3.94 -11.08 25.78
C GLN A 279 4.29 -9.58 25.85
N VAL A 280 5.46 -9.21 25.34
CA VAL A 280 5.86 -7.81 25.24
C VAL A 280 5.22 -7.23 23.98
N CYS A 281 4.47 -6.14 24.12
CA CYS A 281 3.74 -5.50 23.04
C CYS A 281 4.00 -4.00 23.00
N TYR A 282 4.03 -3.43 21.80
CA TYR A 282 3.99 -2.00 21.62
C TYR A 282 2.67 -1.45 22.17
N PRO A 283 2.67 -0.30 22.89
CA PRO A 283 1.48 0.24 23.50
C PRO A 283 0.38 0.56 22.49
N GLY A 284 -0.87 0.40 22.91
CA GLY A 284 -2.02 0.84 22.13
C GLY A 284 -2.12 2.36 22.07
N ILE A 285 -2.89 2.89 21.12
CA ILE A 285 -3.07 4.35 20.99
C ILE A 285 -3.58 5.00 22.28
N ASP A 286 -4.50 4.34 23.00
CA ASP A 286 -5.06 4.87 24.25
C ASP A 286 -3.98 5.03 25.33
N GLU A 287 -3.09 4.04 25.46
CA GLU A 287 -1.96 4.07 26.42
C GLU A 287 -0.93 5.15 26.02
N ILE A 288 -0.66 5.30 24.73
CA ILE A 288 0.23 6.36 24.20
C ILE A 288 -0.34 7.74 24.52
N LEU A 289 -1.66 7.93 24.33
CA LEU A 289 -2.34 9.20 24.61
C LEU A 289 -2.39 9.47 26.12
N GLU A 290 -2.60 8.44 26.95
CA GLU A 290 -2.54 8.57 28.40
C GLU A 290 -1.15 9.03 28.87
N TYR A 291 -0.09 8.39 28.39
CA TYR A 291 1.28 8.82 28.66
C TYR A 291 1.55 10.26 28.18
N ALA A 292 1.13 10.61 26.96
CA ALA A 292 1.27 11.96 26.44
C ALA A 292 0.53 13.01 27.28
N ASN A 293 -0.63 12.66 27.85
CA ASN A 293 -1.41 13.55 28.71
C ASN A 293 -0.80 13.71 30.11
N GLN A 294 -0.14 12.67 30.62
CA GLN A 294 0.58 12.72 31.90
C GLN A 294 1.84 13.59 31.80
N GLU A 295 2.63 13.39 30.75
CA GLU A 295 3.87 14.15 30.52
C GLU A 295 3.62 15.57 30.00
N PHE A 296 2.57 15.75 29.17
CA PHE A 296 2.21 17.01 28.52
C PHE A 296 0.73 17.35 28.75
N PRO A 297 0.35 17.71 30.00
CA PRO A 297 -1.04 18.01 30.33
C PRO A 297 -1.52 19.28 29.62
N ASP A 298 -2.70 19.20 29.02
CA ASP A 298 -3.36 20.35 28.41
C ASP A 298 -3.86 21.27 29.53
N ARG A 299 -3.10 22.32 29.84
CA ARG A 299 -3.39 23.20 30.99
C ARG A 299 -4.72 23.97 30.93
N ASN A 300 -5.60 23.79 29.93
CA ASN A 300 -6.91 24.47 29.85
C ASN A 300 -7.97 23.76 28.97
N GLY A 301 -7.92 22.44 28.74
CA GLY A 301 -8.98 21.71 28.01
C GLY A 301 -9.28 22.18 26.57
N SER A 302 -8.49 23.13 26.07
CA SER A 302 -8.48 23.67 24.73
C SER A 302 -7.07 23.49 24.20
N PHE A 303 -6.98 22.94 22.99
CA PHE A 303 -5.73 22.85 22.23
C PHE A 303 -5.04 24.23 22.08
N SER A 304 -5.80 25.32 22.26
CA SER A 304 -5.45 26.68 21.86
C SER A 304 -5.03 27.65 22.97
N SER A 305 -4.70 27.21 24.20
CA SER A 305 -4.24 28.18 25.21
C SER A 305 -3.48 27.54 26.38
N CYS A 306 -2.17 27.37 26.24
CA CYS A 306 -1.16 27.66 27.28
C CYS A 306 0.20 27.03 26.91
N GLY A 307 1.25 27.84 26.99
CA GLY A 307 2.64 27.37 26.98
C GLY A 307 3.38 27.47 25.66
N GLU A 308 2.81 28.09 24.61
CA GLU A 308 3.63 28.44 23.45
C GLU A 308 4.65 29.51 23.86
N PRO A 309 5.94 29.30 23.55
CA PRO A 309 6.89 30.39 23.47
C PRO A 309 6.30 31.39 22.47
N GLN A 310 6.18 32.67 22.86
CA GLN A 310 5.76 33.74 21.95
C GLN A 310 6.62 33.64 20.68
N ALA A 311 6.07 33.06 19.61
CA ALA A 311 6.81 32.85 18.39
C ALA A 311 7.04 34.22 17.77
N SER A 312 8.31 34.63 17.69
CA SER A 312 8.67 35.86 16.99
C SER A 312 8.08 35.83 15.58
N LYS A 313 7.65 36.98 15.06
CA LYS A 313 7.20 37.11 13.67
C LYS A 313 8.24 36.54 12.69
N THR A 314 9.53 36.66 13.03
CA THR A 314 10.64 36.10 12.25
C THR A 314 10.61 34.57 12.20
N HIS A 315 10.33 33.90 13.32
CA HIS A 315 10.22 32.45 13.38
C HIS A 315 9.03 31.92 12.57
N LEU A 316 7.90 32.63 12.61
CA LEU A 316 6.72 32.29 11.79
C LEU A 316 7.00 32.45 10.30
N GLN A 317 7.69 33.52 9.90
CA GLN A 317 8.12 33.72 8.51
C GLN A 317 9.10 32.63 8.04
N GLN A 318 10.07 32.27 8.88
CA GLN A 318 10.98 31.16 8.60
C GLN A 318 10.24 29.83 8.45
N LEU A 319 9.27 29.55 9.31
CA LEU A 319 8.45 28.34 9.20
C LEU A 319 7.69 28.28 7.87
N GLN A 320 7.09 29.38 7.43
CA GLN A 320 6.41 29.46 6.13
C GLN A 320 7.37 29.16 4.98
N GLN A 321 8.54 29.79 4.98
CA GLN A 321 9.58 29.52 3.97
C GLN A 321 9.98 28.04 3.94
N ILE A 322 10.18 27.42 5.12
CA ILE A 322 10.50 25.98 5.21
C ILE A 322 9.36 25.13 4.65
N CYS A 323 8.10 25.48 4.94
CA CYS A 323 6.93 24.76 4.43
C CYS A 323 6.79 24.84 2.91
N GLU A 324 7.19 25.95 2.30
CA GLU A 324 7.15 26.18 0.85
C GLU A 324 8.26 25.46 0.08
N LYS A 325 9.33 25.02 0.76
CA LYS A 325 10.43 24.27 0.12
C LYS A 325 9.91 22.99 -0.53
N ASP A 326 10.61 22.57 -1.59
CA ASP A 326 10.31 21.31 -2.29
C ASP A 326 10.34 20.10 -1.34
N THR A 327 9.56 19.06 -1.66
CA THR A 327 9.49 17.82 -0.87
C THR A 327 10.84 17.11 -0.74
N LEU A 328 11.68 17.18 -1.77
CA LEU A 328 13.02 16.57 -1.78
C LEU A 328 14.06 17.40 -1.04
N TYR A 329 13.71 18.60 -0.57
CA TYR A 329 14.62 19.41 0.24
C TYR A 329 15.02 18.68 1.52
N GLN A 330 16.32 18.66 1.81
CA GLN A 330 16.86 18.13 3.06
C GLN A 330 16.87 19.25 4.10
N LEU A 331 16.04 19.10 5.14
CA LEU A 331 15.95 20.04 6.25
C LEU A 331 17.22 19.98 7.09
N HIS A 332 17.77 21.14 7.40
CA HIS A 332 18.86 21.27 8.37
C HIS A 332 18.33 21.04 9.79
N GLU A 333 19.19 20.63 10.72
CA GLU A 333 18.80 20.37 12.11
C GLU A 333 18.13 21.58 12.79
N GLN A 334 18.61 22.80 12.53
CA GLN A 334 17.99 24.03 13.04
C GLN A 334 16.56 24.23 12.51
N GLU A 335 16.29 23.84 11.27
CA GLU A 335 14.96 23.93 10.65
C GLU A 335 14.02 22.88 11.23
N LYS A 336 14.54 21.66 11.48
CA LYS A 336 13.78 20.60 12.15
C LYS A 336 13.39 20.99 13.57
N GLU A 337 14.35 21.53 14.34
CA GLU A 337 14.12 22.02 15.70
C GLU A 337 13.06 23.13 15.72
N LEU A 338 13.15 24.11 14.80
CA LEU A 338 12.15 25.18 14.69
C LEU A 338 10.76 24.65 14.33
N MET A 339 10.67 23.73 13.36
CA MET A 339 9.40 23.15 12.93
C MET A 339 8.76 22.30 14.03
N TRP A 340 9.56 21.51 14.75
CA TRP A 340 9.10 20.74 15.90
C TRP A 340 8.67 21.64 17.05
N PHE A 341 9.41 22.72 17.32
CA PHE A 341 9.06 23.73 18.31
C PHE A 341 7.70 24.40 18.01
N LEU A 342 7.43 24.71 16.74
CA LEU A 342 6.16 25.31 16.26
C LEU A 342 5.11 24.29 15.81
N ARG A 343 5.21 23.01 16.22
CA ARG A 343 4.33 21.92 15.77
C ARG A 343 2.82 22.17 15.95
N LYS A 344 2.42 22.89 17.00
CA LYS A 344 1.01 23.28 17.22
C LYS A 344 0.54 24.28 16.16
N HIS A 345 1.33 25.33 15.90
CA HIS A 345 1.06 26.28 14.81
C HIS A 345 0.97 25.57 13.45
N CYS A 346 1.84 24.58 13.19
CA CYS A 346 1.75 23.75 11.99
C CYS A 346 0.39 23.04 11.88
N CYS A 347 -0.10 22.45 12.97
CA CYS A 347 -1.39 21.78 13.03
C CYS A 347 -2.57 22.74 12.76
N GLU A 348 -2.58 23.91 13.40
CA GLU A 348 -3.72 24.85 13.31
C GLU A 348 -3.76 25.64 12.00
N GLN A 349 -2.61 26.10 11.51
CA GLN A 349 -2.52 27.09 10.44
C GLN A 349 -1.97 26.51 9.13
N LEU A 350 -1.21 25.41 9.18
CA LEU A 350 -0.47 24.86 8.03
C LEU A 350 -0.65 23.34 7.91
N PRO A 351 -1.87 22.77 7.85
CA PRO A 351 -2.09 21.33 7.91
C PRO A 351 -1.33 20.51 6.85
N ASN A 352 -1.07 21.09 5.68
CA ASN A 352 -0.32 20.45 4.59
C ASN A 352 1.21 20.33 4.86
N SER A 353 1.71 20.87 5.98
CA SER A 353 3.11 20.76 6.40
C SER A 353 3.43 19.45 7.14
N LEU A 354 2.41 18.65 7.46
CA LEU A 354 2.55 17.41 8.23
C LEU A 354 3.68 16.47 7.72
N PRO A 355 3.83 16.21 6.41
CA PRO A 355 4.90 15.34 5.93
C PRO A 355 6.30 15.84 6.34
N LYS A 356 6.52 17.16 6.28
CA LYS A 356 7.78 17.78 6.73
C LYS A 356 7.93 17.71 8.24
N LEU A 357 6.86 17.98 8.99
CA LEU A 357 6.88 17.90 10.45
C LEU A 357 7.25 16.48 10.93
N LEU A 358 6.72 15.44 10.28
CA LEU A 358 7.01 14.05 10.61
C LEU A 358 8.48 13.66 10.39
N ARG A 359 9.20 14.34 9.49
CA ARG A 359 10.66 14.20 9.29
C ARG A 359 11.48 14.92 10.38
N CYS A 360 10.84 15.74 11.20
CA CYS A 360 11.47 16.42 12.33
C CYS A 360 11.35 15.62 13.64
N VAL A 361 10.45 14.63 13.69
CA VAL A 361 10.21 13.78 14.87
C VAL A 361 11.38 12.82 15.07
N LYS A 362 11.92 12.77 16.29
CA LYS A 362 12.87 11.72 16.69
C LYS A 362 12.11 10.45 17.02
N TRP A 363 11.96 9.57 16.03
CA TRP A 363 11.23 8.31 16.17
C TRP A 363 11.87 7.30 17.14
N ASN A 364 13.09 7.56 17.60
CA ASN A 364 13.77 6.82 18.66
C ASN A 364 13.59 7.45 20.06
N ASP A 365 12.66 8.39 20.22
CA ASP A 365 12.26 8.93 21.52
C ASP A 365 10.75 8.70 21.72
N ARG A 366 10.39 7.85 22.70
CA ARG A 366 8.99 7.54 23.01
C ARG A 366 8.18 8.80 23.35
N THR A 367 8.82 9.82 23.90
CA THR A 367 8.22 11.07 24.34
C THR A 367 7.78 11.93 23.17
N GLU A 368 8.66 12.13 22.18
CA GLU A 368 8.32 12.86 20.96
C GLU A 368 7.27 12.11 20.12
N VAL A 369 7.38 10.78 20.05
CA VAL A 369 6.38 9.93 19.39
C VAL A 369 5.01 10.11 20.05
N ALA A 370 4.93 10.07 21.39
CA ALA A 370 3.69 10.28 22.13
C ALA A 370 3.06 11.64 21.83
N GLN A 371 3.86 12.71 21.84
CA GLN A 371 3.40 14.05 21.50
C GLN A 371 2.88 14.14 20.06
N MET A 372 3.58 13.53 19.10
CA MET A 372 3.14 13.52 17.71
C MET A 372 1.84 12.72 17.55
N MET A 373 1.71 11.56 18.20
CA MET A 373 0.48 10.75 18.15
C MET A 373 -0.72 11.48 18.77
N LYS A 374 -0.50 12.23 19.85
CA LYS A 374 -1.51 13.14 20.44
C LYS A 374 -1.88 14.26 19.48
N LEU A 375 -0.90 14.94 18.89
CA LEU A 375 -1.11 16.02 17.93
C LEU A 375 -1.91 15.56 16.71
N LEU A 376 -1.66 14.34 16.22
CA LEU A 376 -2.34 13.74 15.08
C LEU A 376 -3.85 13.54 15.32
N GLN A 377 -4.30 13.41 16.57
CA GLN A 377 -5.73 13.30 16.90
C GLN A 377 -6.50 14.57 16.51
N PHE A 378 -5.84 15.72 16.58
CA PHE A 378 -6.42 17.03 16.29
C PHE A 378 -6.08 17.54 14.89
N TRP A 379 -5.24 16.82 14.14
CA TRP A 379 -4.74 17.29 12.86
C TRP A 379 -5.88 17.44 11.82
N PRO A 380 -6.00 18.61 11.14
CA PRO A 380 -7.07 18.83 10.16
C PRO A 380 -6.94 17.92 8.94
N ALA A 381 -8.04 17.67 8.23
CA ALA A 381 -7.97 16.98 6.95
C ALA A 381 -7.03 17.73 5.96
N MET A 382 -6.21 16.98 5.24
CA MET A 382 -5.25 17.53 4.28
C MET A 382 -5.76 17.38 2.85
N THR A 383 -5.10 18.08 1.93
CA THR A 383 -5.35 17.90 0.50
C THR A 383 -4.97 16.46 0.05
N PRO A 384 -5.66 15.88 -0.95
CA PRO A 384 -5.40 14.50 -1.37
C PRO A 384 -3.96 14.26 -1.82
N TYR A 385 -3.37 15.18 -2.59
CA TYR A 385 -1.98 15.02 -3.07
C TYR A 385 -0.96 15.05 -1.93
N LYS A 386 -1.14 15.87 -0.88
CA LYS A 386 -0.30 15.82 0.33
C LYS A 386 -0.56 14.61 1.21
N THR A 387 -1.79 14.12 1.20
CA THR A 387 -2.16 12.89 1.90
C THR A 387 -1.46 11.67 1.30
N LEU A 388 -1.29 11.63 -0.03
CA LEU A 388 -0.54 10.56 -0.69
C LEU A 388 0.94 10.52 -0.27
N GLU A 389 1.54 11.66 0.05
CA GLU A 389 2.93 11.74 0.58
C GLU A 389 3.06 10.93 1.87
N LEU A 390 2.05 10.98 2.76
CA LEU A 390 2.02 10.19 4.00
C LEU A 390 1.84 8.68 3.80
N LEU A 391 1.51 8.24 2.58
CA LEU A 391 1.42 6.84 2.23
C LEU A 391 2.71 6.30 1.59
N ASP A 392 3.71 7.16 1.40
CA ASP A 392 5.04 6.77 0.94
C ASP A 392 5.82 5.99 2.00
N TYR A 393 6.94 5.39 1.59
CA TYR A 393 7.87 4.65 2.42
C TYR A 393 8.43 5.45 3.60
N ALA A 394 8.58 6.77 3.44
CA ALA A 394 9.10 7.67 4.46
C ALA A 394 8.23 7.70 5.74
N HIS A 395 6.96 7.31 5.64
CA HIS A 395 6.00 7.38 6.74
C HIS A 395 5.40 5.99 7.03
N PRO A 396 6.16 5.10 7.68
CA PRO A 396 5.72 3.73 7.94
C PRO A 396 4.75 3.63 9.13
N ASP A 397 4.71 4.61 10.04
CA ASP A 397 3.91 4.55 11.26
C ASP A 397 2.40 4.31 11.01
N PRO A 398 1.77 3.30 11.64
CA PRO A 398 0.37 2.96 11.39
C PRO A 398 -0.61 4.07 11.79
N GLY A 399 -0.28 4.91 12.78
CA GLY A 399 -1.08 6.06 13.18
C GLY A 399 -1.11 7.12 12.08
N VAL A 400 0.06 7.49 11.56
CA VAL A 400 0.22 8.40 10.42
C VAL A 400 -0.52 7.87 9.18
N ARG A 401 -0.32 6.59 8.84
CA ARG A 401 -0.96 5.98 7.67
C ARG A 401 -2.47 5.87 7.82
N SER A 402 -2.97 5.62 9.03
CA SER A 402 -4.41 5.62 9.31
C SER A 402 -5.01 7.02 9.22
N PHE A 403 -4.30 8.05 9.66
CA PHE A 403 -4.68 9.44 9.44
C PHE A 403 -4.76 9.78 7.95
N ALA A 404 -3.76 9.35 7.16
CA ALA A 404 -3.77 9.55 5.72
C ALA A 404 -4.99 8.88 5.06
N VAL A 405 -5.28 7.64 5.42
CA VAL A 405 -6.48 6.92 4.95
C VAL A 405 -7.77 7.64 5.36
N ARG A 406 -7.86 8.19 6.58
CA ARG A 406 -8.99 9.00 7.02
C ARG A 406 -9.20 10.23 6.13
N CYS A 407 -8.13 10.92 5.73
CA CYS A 407 -8.24 12.04 4.78
C CYS A 407 -8.73 11.60 3.40
N LEU A 408 -8.39 10.37 2.96
CA LEU A 408 -8.87 9.81 1.69
C LEU A 408 -10.30 9.25 1.78
N GLN A 409 -10.85 9.00 2.97
CA GLN A 409 -12.19 8.42 3.12
C GLN A 409 -13.30 9.33 2.57
N ASP A 410 -13.10 10.65 2.62
CA ASP A 410 -14.11 11.63 2.21
C ASP A 410 -13.98 12.05 0.73
N ILE A 411 -12.91 11.64 0.04
CA ILE A 411 -12.71 12.02 -1.37
C ILE A 411 -13.65 11.24 -2.29
N GLY A 412 -14.14 11.91 -3.32
CA GLY A 412 -15.05 11.31 -4.32
C GLY A 412 -14.37 10.22 -5.15
N ASP A 413 -15.17 9.28 -5.66
CA ASP A 413 -14.67 8.13 -6.43
C ASP A 413 -13.93 8.51 -7.73
N GLU A 414 -14.35 9.59 -8.39
CA GLU A 414 -13.68 10.11 -9.59
C GLU A 414 -12.27 10.61 -9.26
N GLU A 415 -12.13 11.35 -8.15
CA GLU A 415 -10.85 11.85 -7.69
C GLU A 415 -9.95 10.72 -7.17
N LEU A 416 -10.50 9.79 -6.37
CA LEU A 416 -9.79 8.59 -5.94
C LEU A 416 -9.26 7.78 -7.14
N SER A 417 -10.06 7.68 -8.21
CA SER A 417 -9.67 6.99 -9.43
C SER A 417 -8.46 7.63 -10.10
N LEU A 418 -8.25 8.94 -10.01
CA LEU A 418 -7.04 9.59 -10.53
C LEU A 418 -5.76 9.09 -9.84
N TYR A 419 -5.87 8.77 -8.54
CA TYR A 419 -4.74 8.35 -7.70
C TYR A 419 -4.62 6.83 -7.50
N LEU A 420 -5.51 6.04 -8.12
CA LEU A 420 -5.59 4.60 -7.84
C LEU A 420 -4.29 3.84 -8.13
N LEU A 421 -3.53 4.25 -9.15
CA LEU A 421 -2.22 3.67 -9.43
C LEU A 421 -1.26 3.91 -8.26
N GLN A 422 -1.14 5.16 -7.81
CA GLN A 422 -0.27 5.56 -6.71
C GLN A 422 -0.67 4.86 -5.41
N LEU A 423 -1.96 4.71 -5.15
CA LEU A 423 -2.46 3.97 -3.98
C LEU A 423 -2.11 2.48 -4.05
N VAL A 424 -2.17 1.85 -5.23
CA VAL A 424 -1.70 0.47 -5.42
C VAL A 424 -0.19 0.36 -5.18
N GLN A 425 0.60 1.35 -5.59
CA GLN A 425 2.03 1.37 -5.28
C GLN A 425 2.29 1.54 -3.77
N ALA A 426 1.54 2.40 -3.09
CA ALA A 426 1.66 2.60 -1.64
C ALA A 426 1.40 1.33 -0.83
N LEU A 427 0.54 0.41 -1.32
CA LEU A 427 0.33 -0.90 -0.68
C LEU A 427 1.61 -1.72 -0.56
N LYS A 428 2.61 -1.49 -1.42
CA LYS A 428 3.90 -2.19 -1.36
C LYS A 428 4.69 -1.80 -0.11
N HIS A 429 4.53 -0.56 0.36
CA HIS A 429 5.20 -0.02 1.55
C HIS A 429 4.51 -0.43 2.87
N GLU A 430 3.31 -1.01 2.81
CA GLU A 430 2.64 -1.57 4.00
C GLU A 430 3.38 -2.80 4.53
N ALA A 431 3.77 -2.78 5.81
CA ALA A 431 4.47 -3.92 6.41
C ALA A 431 3.57 -5.14 6.64
N TYR A 432 2.26 -4.93 6.80
CA TYR A 432 1.30 -5.99 7.13
C TYR A 432 0.19 -6.08 6.09
N LEU A 433 -0.31 -7.30 5.89
CA LEU A 433 -1.33 -7.61 4.88
C LEU A 433 -2.66 -6.89 5.15
N GLN A 434 -3.07 -6.83 6.42
CA GLN A 434 -4.26 -6.11 6.84
C GLN A 434 -3.85 -4.73 7.35
N ASN A 435 -4.29 -3.69 6.65
CA ASN A 435 -4.04 -2.30 7.00
C ASN A 435 -5.22 -1.42 6.51
N SER A 436 -5.24 -0.16 6.95
CA SER A 436 -6.33 0.79 6.67
C SER A 436 -6.48 1.08 5.17
N LEU A 437 -5.37 1.13 4.42
CA LEU A 437 -5.40 1.41 2.98
C LEU A 437 -6.01 0.26 2.18
N VAL A 438 -5.66 -0.99 2.49
CA VAL A 438 -6.29 -2.18 1.88
C VAL A 438 -7.79 -2.19 2.13
N LYS A 439 -8.23 -1.87 3.34
CA LYS A 439 -9.66 -1.79 3.69
C LYS A 439 -10.37 -0.73 2.86
N LEU A 440 -9.85 0.49 2.82
CA LEU A 440 -10.41 1.59 2.01
C LEU A 440 -10.55 1.17 0.55
N LEU A 441 -9.48 0.65 -0.06
CA LEU A 441 -9.48 0.28 -1.47
C LEU A 441 -10.47 -0.85 -1.78
N LEU A 442 -10.57 -1.86 -0.90
CA LEU A 442 -11.55 -2.93 -1.05
C LEU A 442 -12.98 -2.42 -0.87
N GLU A 443 -13.25 -1.61 0.15
CA GLU A 443 -14.58 -1.01 0.38
C GLU A 443 -15.04 -0.20 -0.83
N ARG A 444 -14.17 0.67 -1.37
CA ARG A 444 -14.46 1.46 -2.58
C ARG A 444 -14.63 0.59 -3.82
N ALA A 445 -13.78 -0.43 -4.00
CA ALA A 445 -13.89 -1.37 -5.12
C ALA A 445 -15.18 -2.20 -5.11
N LEU A 446 -15.69 -2.54 -3.93
CA LEU A 446 -16.94 -3.30 -3.77
C LEU A 446 -18.18 -2.41 -3.95
N GLN A 447 -18.08 -1.12 -3.64
CA GLN A 447 -19.14 -0.13 -3.85
C GLN A 447 -19.20 0.38 -5.30
N ASN A 448 -18.06 0.39 -5.99
CA ASN A 448 -17.94 0.92 -7.35
C ASN A 448 -17.16 -0.05 -8.26
N ARG A 449 -17.89 -0.68 -9.20
CA ARG A 449 -17.35 -1.67 -10.14
C ARG A 449 -16.21 -1.12 -10.99
N HIS A 450 -16.21 0.16 -11.36
CA HIS A 450 -15.13 0.75 -12.17
C HIS A 450 -13.82 0.83 -11.38
N ILE A 451 -13.89 1.24 -10.11
CA ILE A 451 -12.75 1.23 -9.20
C ILE A 451 -12.25 -0.20 -9.04
N GLY A 452 -13.15 -1.14 -8.75
CA GLY A 452 -12.78 -2.55 -8.59
C GLY A 452 -12.16 -3.18 -9.84
N HIS A 453 -12.67 -2.84 -11.03
CA HIS A 453 -12.12 -3.26 -12.32
C HIS A 453 -10.68 -2.77 -12.49
N ARG A 454 -10.45 -1.47 -12.26
CA ARG A 454 -9.13 -0.87 -12.40
C ARG A 454 -8.16 -1.40 -11.34
N LEU A 455 -8.61 -1.55 -10.10
CA LEU A 455 -7.84 -2.13 -8.99
C LEU A 455 -7.38 -3.56 -9.33
N PHE A 456 -8.28 -4.38 -9.87
CA PHE A 456 -7.96 -5.74 -10.30
C PHE A 456 -6.82 -5.74 -11.32
N TRP A 457 -6.91 -4.93 -12.38
CA TRP A 457 -5.91 -4.90 -13.43
C TRP A 457 -4.57 -4.33 -12.98
N LEU A 458 -4.58 -3.28 -12.14
CA LEU A 458 -3.36 -2.70 -11.56
C LEU A 458 -2.58 -3.69 -10.69
N MET A 459 -3.27 -4.46 -9.85
CA MET A 459 -2.61 -5.48 -9.03
C MET A 459 -2.20 -6.71 -9.86
N ARG A 460 -3.08 -7.17 -10.75
CA ARG A 460 -2.83 -8.36 -11.58
C ARG A 460 -1.65 -8.17 -12.51
N SER A 461 -1.44 -6.97 -13.04
CA SER A 461 -0.28 -6.68 -13.90
C SER A 461 1.05 -6.91 -13.18
N GLU A 462 1.07 -6.85 -11.85
CA GLU A 462 2.29 -6.92 -11.05
C GLU A 462 2.43 -8.20 -10.22
N ILE A 463 1.45 -9.11 -10.27
CA ILE A 463 1.47 -10.34 -9.46
C ILE A 463 2.65 -11.27 -9.76
N HIS A 464 3.32 -11.07 -10.90
CA HIS A 464 4.50 -11.82 -11.31
C HIS A 464 5.77 -11.40 -10.55
N PHE A 465 5.78 -10.22 -9.92
CA PHE A 465 6.84 -9.79 -9.01
C PHE A 465 6.68 -10.52 -7.67
N THR A 466 7.69 -11.30 -7.30
CA THR A 466 7.64 -12.23 -6.17
C THR A 466 7.40 -11.51 -4.84
N GLU A 467 7.93 -10.29 -4.71
CA GLU A 467 7.93 -9.42 -3.53
C GLU A 467 6.53 -8.90 -3.17
N VAL A 468 5.62 -8.84 -4.16
CA VAL A 468 4.24 -8.37 -3.97
C VAL A 468 3.21 -9.47 -4.26
N SER A 469 3.61 -10.57 -4.90
CA SER A 469 2.74 -11.65 -5.36
C SER A 469 1.75 -12.15 -4.31
N ILE A 470 2.22 -12.42 -3.08
CA ILE A 470 1.37 -12.91 -1.99
C ILE A 470 0.37 -11.83 -1.56
N LYS A 471 0.84 -10.60 -1.34
CA LYS A 471 0.01 -9.49 -0.87
C LYS A 471 -1.08 -9.16 -1.88
N PHE A 472 -0.71 -8.94 -3.15
CA PHE A 472 -1.66 -8.65 -4.21
C PHE A 472 -2.56 -9.85 -4.51
N GLY A 473 -2.03 -11.06 -4.46
CA GLY A 473 -2.81 -12.29 -4.59
C GLY A 473 -3.94 -12.37 -3.56
N LEU A 474 -3.65 -12.16 -2.28
CA LEU A 474 -4.65 -12.21 -1.21
C LEU A 474 -5.70 -11.09 -1.32
N ILE A 475 -5.30 -9.88 -1.72
CA ILE A 475 -6.24 -8.77 -1.92
C ILE A 475 -7.18 -9.06 -3.10
N LEU A 476 -6.62 -9.50 -4.23
CA LEU A 476 -7.40 -9.92 -5.40
C LEU A 476 -8.34 -11.07 -5.08
N GLU A 477 -7.88 -12.04 -4.29
CA GLU A 477 -8.68 -13.18 -3.85
C GLU A 477 -9.88 -12.72 -3.00
N ALA A 478 -9.68 -11.80 -2.06
CA ALA A 478 -10.74 -11.20 -1.26
C ALA A 478 -11.77 -10.43 -2.12
N TYR A 479 -11.28 -9.65 -3.10
CA TYR A 479 -12.13 -8.93 -4.04
C TYR A 479 -12.95 -9.89 -4.91
N CYS A 480 -12.31 -10.81 -5.64
CA CYS A 480 -12.95 -11.74 -6.57
C CYS A 480 -14.02 -12.62 -5.89
N ARG A 481 -13.78 -13.05 -4.65
CA ARG A 481 -14.78 -13.81 -3.88
C ARG A 481 -16.04 -13.03 -3.53
N SER A 482 -15.97 -11.70 -3.53
CA SER A 482 -17.05 -10.80 -3.14
C SER A 482 -17.88 -10.32 -4.35
N VAL A 483 -17.35 -10.46 -5.57
CA VAL A 483 -17.99 -10.00 -6.83
C VAL A 483 -18.07 -11.09 -7.92
N PRO A 484 -18.84 -12.19 -7.73
CA PRO A 484 -18.88 -13.32 -8.66
C PRO A 484 -19.31 -12.95 -10.10
N ASN A 485 -20.24 -12.02 -10.27
CA ASN A 485 -20.70 -11.58 -11.60
C ASN A 485 -19.58 -10.82 -12.34
N HIS A 486 -18.85 -9.98 -11.61
CA HIS A 486 -17.72 -9.27 -12.19
C HIS A 486 -16.55 -10.21 -12.46
N LEU A 487 -16.32 -11.20 -11.60
CA LEU A 487 -15.31 -12.25 -11.79
C LEU A 487 -15.49 -12.96 -13.15
N GLU A 488 -16.71 -13.32 -13.55
CA GLU A 488 -16.95 -13.95 -14.86
C GLU A 488 -16.49 -13.05 -16.02
N ALA A 489 -16.74 -11.75 -15.94
CA ALA A 489 -16.27 -10.79 -16.94
C ALA A 489 -14.73 -10.67 -16.95
N LEU A 490 -14.12 -10.62 -15.77
CA LEU A 490 -12.66 -10.55 -15.61
C LEU A 490 -11.98 -11.82 -16.12
N GLU A 491 -12.54 -13.01 -15.87
CA GLU A 491 -12.05 -14.28 -16.38
C GLU A 491 -12.03 -14.31 -17.91
N LYS A 492 -13.13 -13.89 -18.55
CA LYS A 492 -13.21 -13.76 -20.01
C LYS A 492 -12.14 -12.81 -20.56
N GLN A 493 -11.90 -11.69 -19.88
CA GLN A 493 -10.84 -10.74 -20.27
C GLN A 493 -9.44 -11.35 -20.12
N VAL A 494 -9.17 -12.04 -19.01
CA VAL A 494 -7.90 -12.71 -18.77
C VAL A 494 -7.65 -13.79 -19.81
N GLU A 495 -8.64 -14.62 -20.11
CA GLU A 495 -8.54 -15.63 -21.17
C GLU A 495 -8.23 -15.00 -22.52
N ALA A 496 -8.93 -13.92 -22.87
CA ALA A 496 -8.71 -13.21 -24.12
C ALA A 496 -7.26 -12.69 -24.23
N LEU A 497 -6.71 -12.11 -23.16
CA LEU A 497 -5.31 -11.68 -23.13
C LEU A 497 -4.32 -12.84 -23.27
N ILE A 498 -4.60 -13.98 -22.64
CA ILE A 498 -3.77 -15.20 -22.81
C ILE A 498 -3.77 -15.64 -24.28
N GLN A 499 -4.92 -15.59 -24.95
CA GLN A 499 -5.01 -15.92 -26.37
C GLN A 499 -4.27 -14.91 -27.25
N LEU A 500 -4.31 -13.62 -26.95
CA LEU A 500 -3.50 -12.61 -27.64
C LEU A 500 -2.00 -12.88 -27.48
N LYS A 501 -1.56 -13.21 -26.25
CA LYS A 501 -0.16 -13.57 -25.98
C LYS A 501 0.25 -14.80 -26.80
N ASN A 502 -0.57 -15.85 -26.80
CA ASN A 502 -0.30 -17.08 -27.56
C ASN A 502 -0.24 -16.82 -29.07
N ALA A 503 -1.18 -16.04 -29.61
CA ALA A 503 -1.18 -15.65 -31.02
C ALA A 503 0.10 -14.87 -31.38
N SER A 504 0.52 -13.93 -30.53
CA SER A 504 1.76 -13.18 -30.70
C SER A 504 2.99 -14.09 -30.70
N THR A 505 3.10 -15.00 -29.73
CA THR A 505 4.23 -15.95 -29.64
C THR A 505 4.28 -16.88 -30.86
N GLN A 506 3.12 -17.41 -31.29
CA GLN A 506 3.04 -18.24 -32.50
C GLN A 506 3.49 -17.48 -33.75
N ALA A 507 3.08 -16.22 -33.88
CA ALA A 507 3.45 -15.39 -35.02
C ALA A 507 4.96 -15.09 -35.05
N ILE A 508 5.55 -14.74 -33.90
CA ILE A 508 6.99 -14.48 -33.77
C ILE A 508 7.83 -15.73 -34.06
N ASN A 509 7.38 -16.91 -33.62
CA ASN A 509 8.11 -18.15 -33.83
C ASN A 509 8.04 -18.65 -35.29
N LYS A 510 6.97 -18.32 -36.01
CA LYS A 510 6.74 -18.83 -37.37
C LYS A 510 7.20 -17.87 -38.46
N VAL A 511 7.18 -16.55 -38.21
CA VAL A 511 7.55 -15.53 -39.20
C VAL A 511 8.78 -14.78 -38.72
N ASN A 512 9.89 -14.92 -39.46
CA ASN A 512 11.06 -14.09 -39.26
C ASN A 512 10.87 -12.76 -39.99
N VAL A 513 10.38 -11.74 -39.27
CA VAL A 513 10.08 -10.41 -39.84
C VAL A 513 11.28 -9.78 -40.55
N LYS A 514 12.53 -10.07 -40.13
CA LYS A 514 13.73 -9.53 -40.78
C LYS A 514 13.98 -10.15 -42.16
N LYS A 515 13.62 -11.42 -42.36
CA LYS A 515 13.80 -12.14 -43.63
C LYS A 515 12.57 -12.08 -44.54
N GLU A 516 11.39 -12.16 -43.94
CA GLU A 516 10.13 -12.38 -44.67
C GLU A 516 9.25 -11.13 -44.75
N GLY A 517 9.63 -10.06 -44.05
CA GLY A 517 8.93 -8.78 -44.07
C GLY A 517 7.67 -8.72 -43.19
N ARG A 518 7.18 -7.50 -42.97
CA ARG A 518 6.00 -7.24 -42.12
C ARG A 518 4.69 -7.73 -42.73
N GLU A 519 4.59 -7.81 -44.06
CA GLU A 519 3.33 -8.22 -44.72
C GLU A 519 3.01 -9.70 -44.47
N LYS A 520 4.03 -10.58 -44.47
CA LYS A 520 3.84 -11.99 -44.13
C LYS A 520 3.37 -12.18 -42.69
N MET A 521 3.91 -11.38 -41.76
CA MET A 521 3.48 -11.36 -40.37
C MET A 521 2.01 -10.94 -40.23
N LYS A 522 1.62 -9.88 -40.95
CA LYS A 522 0.24 -9.39 -40.99
C LYS A 522 -0.74 -10.44 -41.52
N LEU A 523 -0.42 -11.08 -42.65
CA LEU A 523 -1.25 -12.15 -43.22
C LEU A 523 -1.41 -13.33 -42.25
N TYR A 524 -0.32 -13.72 -41.57
CA TYR A 524 -0.38 -14.80 -40.60
C TYR A 524 -1.22 -14.45 -39.37
N LEU A 525 -1.13 -13.22 -38.86
CA LEU A 525 -2.00 -12.75 -37.79
C LEU A 525 -3.46 -12.69 -38.22
N GLN A 526 -3.75 -12.23 -39.44
CA GLN A 526 -5.11 -12.26 -40.01
C GLN A 526 -5.66 -13.69 -40.10
N GLU A 527 -4.83 -14.66 -40.49
CA GLU A 527 -5.21 -16.08 -40.49
C GLU A 527 -5.54 -16.58 -39.08
N ILE A 528 -4.75 -16.23 -38.06
CA ILE A 528 -5.02 -16.59 -36.67
C ILE A 528 -6.33 -15.97 -36.18
N PHE A 529 -6.52 -14.67 -36.34
CA PHE A 529 -7.68 -13.94 -35.85
C PHE A 529 -8.96 -14.20 -36.68
N GLY A 530 -8.81 -14.68 -37.92
CA GLY A 530 -9.92 -15.15 -38.75
C GLY A 530 -10.53 -16.47 -38.27
N LYS A 531 -9.85 -17.23 -37.40
CA LYS A 531 -10.38 -18.48 -36.84
C LYS A 531 -11.64 -18.19 -36.01
N LYS A 532 -12.69 -18.99 -36.21
CA LYS A 532 -13.98 -18.88 -35.49
C LYS A 532 -13.82 -18.81 -33.96
N LEU A 533 -12.84 -19.54 -33.42
CA LEU A 533 -12.53 -19.55 -31.99
C LEU A 533 -12.14 -18.16 -31.46
N TYR A 534 -11.29 -17.42 -32.19
CA TYR A 534 -10.90 -16.07 -31.80
C TYR A 534 -12.09 -15.12 -31.91
N GLN A 535 -12.81 -15.17 -33.05
CA GLN A 535 -14.00 -14.34 -33.26
C GLN A 535 -15.06 -14.50 -32.15
N ALA A 536 -15.32 -15.73 -31.71
CA ALA A 536 -16.27 -16.00 -30.63
C ALA A 536 -15.79 -15.49 -29.26
N LYS A 537 -14.48 -15.56 -28.97
CA LYS A 537 -13.92 -15.11 -27.68
C LYS A 537 -13.89 -13.59 -27.52
N PHE A 538 -13.61 -12.84 -28.59
CA PHE A 538 -13.51 -11.38 -28.52
C PHE A 538 -14.84 -10.66 -28.72
N TYR A 539 -15.81 -11.29 -29.38
CA TYR A 539 -17.11 -10.66 -29.61
C TYR A 539 -17.89 -10.44 -28.30
N GLY A 540 -18.29 -9.19 -28.04
CA GLY A 540 -19.05 -8.82 -26.84
C GLY A 540 -18.23 -8.76 -25.55
N LEU A 541 -16.92 -9.00 -25.62
CA LEU A 541 -16.01 -8.92 -24.49
C LEU A 541 -15.88 -7.46 -24.01
N GLN A 542 -16.01 -7.23 -22.70
CA GLN A 542 -15.78 -5.91 -22.10
C GLN A 542 -14.30 -5.53 -22.22
N ASN A 543 -14.02 -4.29 -22.64
CA ASN A 543 -12.68 -3.79 -22.81
C ASN A 543 -11.96 -3.67 -21.45
N PRO A 544 -10.79 -4.33 -21.25
CA PRO A 544 -10.02 -4.24 -20.01
C PRO A 544 -9.54 -2.82 -19.67
N LEU A 545 -9.36 -1.94 -20.65
CA LEU A 545 -8.96 -0.54 -20.40
C LEU A 545 -10.13 0.29 -19.89
N ASP A 546 -11.33 0.01 -20.40
CA ASP A 546 -12.55 0.70 -20.00
C ASP A 546 -13.76 -0.22 -20.21
N PRO A 547 -14.30 -0.82 -19.12
CA PRO A 547 -15.33 -1.85 -19.20
C PRO A 547 -16.68 -1.32 -19.71
N ARG A 548 -16.83 0.00 -19.88
CA ARG A 548 -18.00 0.63 -20.51
C ARG A 548 -18.11 0.24 -21.99
N PHE A 549 -16.98 -0.04 -22.64
CA PHE A 549 -16.95 -0.44 -24.04
C PHE A 549 -16.89 -1.96 -24.20
N LYS A 550 -17.58 -2.48 -25.21
CA LYS A 550 -17.52 -3.90 -25.60
C LYS A 550 -16.92 -4.02 -27.00
N PHE A 551 -16.09 -5.04 -27.19
CA PHE A 551 -15.51 -5.32 -28.49
C PHE A 551 -16.57 -5.84 -29.47
N GLY A 552 -16.59 -5.26 -30.67
CA GLY A 552 -17.40 -5.72 -31.79
C GLY A 552 -16.77 -6.93 -32.50
N LYS A 553 -17.25 -7.25 -33.70
CA LYS A 553 -16.62 -8.27 -34.55
C LYS A 553 -15.24 -7.78 -35.03
N ILE A 554 -14.24 -8.66 -34.97
CA ILE A 554 -12.90 -8.39 -35.53
C ILE A 554 -13.04 -8.46 -37.06
N ARG A 555 -12.71 -7.36 -37.74
CA ARG A 555 -12.79 -7.22 -39.21
C ARG A 555 -11.49 -7.60 -39.89
#